data_AF-A0A7W8DL58-F1
#
_entry.id   AF-A0A7W8DL58-F1
#
_cell.length_a   1.000
_cell.length_b   1.000
_cell.length_c   1.000
_cell.angle_alpha   90.00
_cell.angle_beta   90.00
_cell.angle_gamma   90.00
#
_symmetry.space_group_name_H-M   'P 1'
#
loop_
_entity.id
_entity.type
_entity.pdbx_description
1 polymer ?
#
loop_
_entity_poly.entity_id
_entity_poly.type
_entity_poly.pdbx_seq_one_letter_code
_entity_poly.pdbx_strand_id
1 'polypeptide(L)' 'MSQSIHLDLELPGDLARFKLPAGVSERLTALLDKQDAGQTLTDQERAEAEGLVDLADTLTYLGLKARAA' A
#
# COMPACT_ATOMS: atom_id res chain seq x y z
N MET A 1 -13.34 12.10 -25.94
CA MET A 1 -13.71 13.17 -25.00
C MET A 1 -13.42 12.64 -23.61
N SER A 2 -12.36 13.09 -22.95
CA SER A 2 -12.04 12.68 -21.57
C SER A 2 -12.64 13.70 -20.62
N GLN A 3 -13.50 13.26 -19.71
CA GLN A 3 -14.19 14.11 -18.75
C GLN A 3 -13.58 13.85 -17.37
N SER A 4 -12.93 14.87 -16.80
CA SER A 4 -12.36 14.83 -15.47
C SER A 4 -13.43 15.19 -14.44
N ILE A 5 -13.66 14.31 -13.46
CA ILE A 5 -14.59 14.55 -12.35
C ILE A 5 -13.76 15.01 -11.14
N HIS A 6 -14.13 16.16 -10.56
CA HIS A 6 -13.58 16.62 -9.30
C HIS A 6 -14.47 16.13 -8.17
N LEU A 7 -13.92 15.34 -7.25
CA LEU A 7 -14.59 14.94 -6.01
C LEU A 7 -13.96 15.68 -4.84
N ASP A 8 -14.78 16.32 -4.02
CA ASP A 8 -14.41 16.77 -2.68
C ASP A 8 -14.74 15.66 -1.68
N LEU A 9 -13.69 15.06 -1.12
CA LEU A 9 -13.80 14.01 -0.11
C LEU A 9 -13.47 14.61 1.25
N GLU A 10 -14.44 14.63 2.16
CA GLU A 10 -14.13 14.87 3.57
C GLU A 10 -13.30 13.72 4.08
N LEU A 11 -12.07 14.07 4.40
CA LEU A 11 -11.00 13.19 4.72
C LEU A 11 -11.07 12.93 6.25
N PRO A 12 -11.38 11.70 6.73
CA PRO A 12 -11.54 11.44 8.16
C PRO A 12 -10.30 11.88 8.95
N GLY A 13 -10.46 12.64 10.04
CA GLY A 13 -9.32 13.24 10.77
C GLY A 13 -8.26 12.24 11.27
N ASP A 14 -8.58 10.95 11.26
CA ASP A 14 -7.71 9.83 11.53
C ASP A 14 -6.97 9.28 10.30
N LEU A 15 -6.93 10.00 9.17
CA LEU A 15 -6.17 9.63 7.96
C LEU A 15 -4.68 9.39 8.18
N ALA A 16 -4.10 9.98 9.22
CA ALA A 16 -2.73 9.65 9.62
C ALA A 16 -2.55 8.16 9.99
N ARG A 17 -3.66 7.41 10.17
CA ARG A 17 -3.72 5.96 10.41
C ARG A 17 -3.79 5.13 9.14
N PHE A 18 -3.82 5.71 7.92
CA PHE A 18 -3.67 4.95 6.66
C PHE A 18 -2.24 4.42 6.54
N LYS A 19 -1.99 3.35 7.27
CA LYS A 19 -0.79 2.54 7.22
C LYS A 19 -1.23 1.10 6.97
N LEU A 20 -0.33 0.27 6.44
CA LEU A 20 -0.59 -1.16 6.43
C LEU A 20 -0.89 -1.62 7.87
N PRO A 21 -1.97 -2.39 8.10
CA PRO A 21 -2.17 -3.07 9.36
C PRO A 21 -0.97 -3.96 9.70
N ALA A 22 -0.65 -4.10 10.99
CA ALA A 22 0.58 -4.76 11.44
C ALA A 22 0.80 -6.14 10.80
N GLY A 23 -0.20 -7.04 10.85
CA GLY A 23 -0.07 -8.38 10.26
C GLY A 23 0.10 -8.39 8.74
N VAL A 24 -0.45 -7.39 8.05
CA VAL A 24 -0.26 -7.22 6.60
C VAL A 24 1.15 -6.71 6.31
N SER A 25 1.65 -5.77 7.13
CA SER A 25 3.03 -5.27 7.03
C SER A 25 4.03 -6.39 7.29
N GLU A 26 3.82 -7.21 8.32
CA GLU A 26 4.67 -8.36 8.65
C GLU A 26 4.70 -9.37 7.49
N ARG A 27 3.55 -9.61 6.85
CA ARG A 27 3.47 -10.50 5.69
C ARG A 27 4.26 -9.95 4.49
N LEU A 28 4.11 -8.67 4.18
CA LEU A 28 4.89 -8.02 3.13
C LEU A 28 6.38 -8.10 3.43
N THR A 29 6.80 -7.78 4.66
CA THR A 29 8.20 -7.86 5.09
C THR A 29 8.74 -9.28 4.93
N ALA A 30 8.01 -10.31 5.35
CA ALA A 30 8.46 -11.70 5.20
C ALA A 30 8.65 -12.13 3.73
N LEU A 31 7.82 -11.62 2.81
CA LEU A 31 7.95 -11.91 1.38
C LEU A 31 9.18 -11.21 0.77
N LEU A 32 9.41 -9.95 1.14
CA LEU A 32 10.58 -9.18 0.70
C LEU A 32 11.88 -9.78 1.26
N ASP A 33 11.91 -10.13 2.55
CA ASP A 33 13.06 -10.79 3.19
C ASP A 33 13.40 -12.11 2.49
N LYS A 34 12.39 -12.88 2.07
CA LYS A 34 12.56 -14.11 1.31
C LYS A 34 13.23 -13.85 -0.05
N GLN A 35 12.80 -12.78 -0.75
CA GLN A 35 13.43 -12.35 -2.01
C GLN A 35 14.86 -11.87 -1.81
N ASP A 36 15.11 -11.04 -0.79
CA ASP A 36 16.43 -10.49 -0.45
C ASP A 36 17.42 -11.60 -0.04
N ALA A 37 16.92 -12.66 0.60
CA ALA A 37 17.68 -13.88 0.88
C ALA A 37 17.96 -14.74 -0.38
N GLY A 38 17.52 -14.33 -1.56
CA GLY A 38 17.68 -15.05 -2.82
C GLY A 38 16.77 -16.28 -2.95
N GLN A 39 15.79 -16.45 -2.07
CA GLN A 39 14.84 -17.56 -2.16
C GLN A 39 13.79 -17.27 -3.24
N THR A 40 13.46 -18.28 -4.02
CA THR A 40 12.43 -18.14 -5.05
C THR A 40 11.05 -18.05 -4.41
N LEU A 41 10.33 -16.96 -4.70
CA LEU A 41 8.89 -16.88 -4.41
C LEU A 41 8.13 -17.77 -5.40
N THR A 42 7.12 -18.47 -4.89
CA THR A 42 6.08 -19.06 -5.75
C THR A 42 5.33 -17.96 -6.50
N ASP A 43 4.64 -18.32 -7.58
CA ASP A 43 3.85 -17.34 -8.36
C ASP A 43 2.78 -16.66 -7.50
N GLN A 44 2.17 -17.39 -6.57
CA GLN A 44 1.21 -16.84 -5.63
C GLN A 44 1.85 -15.86 -4.64
N GLU A 45 3.01 -16.20 -4.08
CA GLU A 45 3.77 -15.31 -3.18
C GLU A 45 4.24 -14.04 -3.90
N ARG A 46 4.63 -14.15 -5.18
CA ARG A 46 5.01 -13.00 -6.00
C ARG A 46 3.82 -12.07 -6.20
N ALA A 47 2.68 -12.60 -6.63
CA ALA A 47 1.47 -11.82 -6.82
C ALA A 47 0.99 -11.15 -5.52
N GLU A 48 1.12 -11.86 -4.39
CA GLU A 48 0.85 -11.30 -3.07
C GLU A 48 1.80 -10.15 -2.72
N ALA A 49 3.12 -10.33 -2.92
CA ALA A 49 4.11 -9.29 -2.67
C ALA A 49 3.85 -8.04 -3.51
N GLU A 50 3.61 -8.20 -4.81
CA GLU A 50 3.29 -7.10 -5.73
C GLU A 50 2.04 -6.33 -5.27
N GLY A 51 0.94 -7.04 -4.96
CA GLY A 51 -0.28 -6.39 -4.49
C GLY A 51 -0.14 -5.70 -3.12
N LEU A 52 0.68 -6.26 -2.23
CA LEU A 52 0.96 -5.67 -0.92
C LEU A 52 1.84 -4.41 -1.02
N VAL A 53 2.80 -4.38 -1.96
CA VAL A 53 3.59 -3.18 -2.27
C VAL A 53 2.69 -2.09 -2.84
N ASP A 54 1.85 -2.40 -3.83
CA ASP A 54 0.92 -1.44 -4.45
C ASP A 54 -0.03 -0.83 -3.40
N LEU A 55 -0.51 -1.66 -2.47
CA LEU A 55 -1.34 -1.20 -1.36
C LEU A 55 -0.57 -0.28 -0.41
N ALA A 56 0.68 -0.60 -0.09
CA ALA A 56 1.54 0.21 0.77
C ALA A 56 1.81 1.59 0.16
N ASP A 57 2.09 1.64 -1.14
CA ASP A 57 2.32 2.87 -1.88
C ASP A 57 1.06 3.73 -1.95
N THR A 58 -0.09 3.11 -2.21
CA THR A 58 -1.39 3.80 -2.23
C THR A 58 -1.70 4.43 -0.87
N LEU A 59 -1.55 3.67 0.21
CA LEU A 59 -1.80 4.17 1.57
C LEU A 59 -0.81 5.28 1.95
N THR A 60 0.45 5.16 1.54
CA THR A 60 1.46 6.21 1.71
C THR A 60 1.06 7.49 0.97
N TYR A 61 0.65 7.39 -0.29
CA TYR A 61 0.19 8.52 -1.09
C TYR A 61 -1.03 9.21 -0.47
N LEU A 62 -2.03 8.45 -0.04
CA LEU A 62 -3.22 8.98 0.64
C LEU A 62 -2.85 9.67 1.95
N GLY A 63 -1.95 9.06 2.73
CA GLY A 63 -1.43 9.65 3.97
C GLY A 63 -0.67 10.96 3.74
N LEU A 64 0.08 11.09 2.64
CA LEU A 64 0.75 12.34 2.25
C LEU A 64 -0.25 13.41 1.84
N LYS A 65 -1.27 13.06 1.03
CA LYS A 65 -2.34 14.00 0.63
C LYS A 65 -3.14 14.51 1.82
N ALA A 66 -3.44 13.66 2.78
CA ALA A 66 -4.15 14.03 3.99
C ALA A 66 -3.39 15.02 4.89
N ARG A 67 -2.05 15.00 4.88
CA ARG A 67 -1.23 15.94 5.65
C ARG A 67 -1.02 17.29 4.96
N ALA A 68 -1.24 17.34 3.65
CA ALA A 68 -1.07 18.54 2.82
C ALA A 68 -2.38 19.31 2.63
N ALA A 69 -3.52 18.72 3.02
CA ALA A 69 -4.83 19.36 3.11
C ALA A 69 -4.99 20.07 4.45
#